data_AF-A0A1E4M349-F1
#
_entry.id   AF-A0A1E4M349-F1
#
_cell.length_a   1.000
_cell.length_b   1.000
_cell.length_c   1.000
_cell.angle_alpha   90.00
_cell.angle_beta   90.00
_cell.angle_gamma   90.00
#
_symmetry.space_group_name_H-M   'P 1'
#
loop_
_entity.id
_entity.type
_entity.pdbx_description
1 polymer ?
#
loop_
_entity_poly.entity_id
_entity_poly.type
_entity_poly.pdbx_seq_one_letter_code
_entity_poly.pdbx_strand_id
1 'polypeptide(L)'
;MSNAWRRVVAALAHEQQRTEYARAVLGLPVENRRAADSLRAAGLLDDEDAPTEVFARLLAEHPAETRQGVDRWLREGRIDSYPAKPAQRLELLEWVVGRALSTTEELDEKSLGERLAVFSDDVATLRRYLVDAGLLTRGDDGSRYRR
;
A
#
# COMPACT_ATOMS: atom_id res chain seq x y z
N MET A 1 14.53 -15.46 -0.04
CA MET A 1 13.76 -14.56 -0.91
C MET A 1 14.03 -14.94 -2.35
N SER A 2 12.98 -15.18 -3.14
CA SER A 2 13.09 -15.65 -4.53
C SER A 2 13.88 -14.63 -5.37
N ASN A 3 15.06 -15.01 -5.87
CA ASN A 3 15.82 -14.22 -6.86
C ASN A 3 15.23 -14.35 -8.28
N ALA A 4 14.02 -14.91 -8.43
CA ALA A 4 13.39 -15.13 -9.73
C ALA A 4 13.01 -13.82 -10.42
N TRP A 5 12.48 -12.82 -9.68
CA TRP A 5 12.17 -11.51 -10.26
C TRP A 5 13.42 -10.81 -10.81
N ARG A 6 14.57 -10.93 -10.13
CA ARG A 6 15.84 -10.35 -10.59
C ARG A 6 16.29 -10.95 -11.92
N ARG A 7 16.11 -12.26 -12.11
CA ARG A 7 16.47 -12.94 -13.36
C ARG A 7 15.60 -12.48 -14.53
N VAL A 8 14.28 -12.35 -14.31
CA VAL A 8 13.36 -11.83 -15.32
C VAL A 8 13.70 -10.39 -15.71
N VAL A 9 13.93 -9.51 -14.72
CA VAL A 9 14.32 -8.11 -14.97
C VAL A 9 15.68 -8.03 -15.67
N ALA A 10 16.67 -8.83 -15.26
CA ALA A 10 17.99 -8.85 -15.90
C ALA A 10 17.90 -9.29 -17.37
N ALA A 11 17.11 -10.31 -17.68
CA ALA A 11 16.91 -10.74 -19.07
C ALA A 11 16.23 -9.64 -19.90
N LEU A 12 15.19 -8.99 -19.36
CA LEU A 12 14.52 -7.92 -20.08
C LEU A 12 15.28 -6.59 -20.08
N ALA A 13 16.41 -6.47 -19.36
CA ALA A 13 17.29 -5.31 -19.43
C ALA A 13 18.08 -5.25 -20.75
N HIS A 14 18.27 -6.38 -21.44
CA HIS A 14 18.98 -6.44 -22.71
C HIS A 14 18.03 -6.30 -23.92
N GLU A 15 18.38 -5.45 -24.88
CA GLU A 15 17.54 -5.15 -26.04
C GLU A 15 17.24 -6.38 -26.90
N GLN A 16 18.26 -7.19 -27.23
CA GLN A 16 18.09 -8.39 -28.04
C GLN A 16 17.11 -9.39 -27.41
N GLN A 17 17.16 -9.53 -26.08
CA GLN A 17 16.25 -10.41 -25.34
C GLN A 17 14.83 -9.85 -25.31
N ARG A 18 14.65 -8.52 -25.18
CA ARG A 18 13.33 -7.89 -25.32
C ARG A 18 12.74 -8.09 -26.72
N THR A 19 13.55 -7.95 -27.77
CA THR A 19 13.11 -8.14 -29.15
C THR A 19 12.64 -9.56 -29.39
N GLU A 20 13.40 -10.59 -28.98
CA GLU A 20 12.96 -11.98 -29.14
C GLU A 20 11.74 -12.32 -28.28
N TYR A 21 11.68 -11.80 -27.05
CA TYR A 21 10.50 -11.98 -26.21
C TYR A 21 9.25 -11.36 -26.85
N ALA A 22 9.36 -10.16 -27.43
CA ALA A 22 8.25 -9.53 -28.15
C ALA A 22 7.82 -10.34 -29.38
N ARG A 23 8.76 -10.93 -30.12
CA ARG A 23 8.45 -11.83 -31.24
C ARG A 23 7.64 -13.04 -30.77
N ALA A 24 8.10 -13.73 -29.73
CA ALA A 24 7.39 -14.86 -29.14
C ALA A 24 5.97 -14.49 -28.68
N VAL A 25 5.80 -13.33 -28.01
CA VAL A 25 4.49 -12.80 -27.59
C VAL A 25 3.56 -12.54 -28.77
N LEU A 26 4.10 -12.09 -29.91
CA LEU A 26 3.35 -11.86 -31.14
C LEU A 26 3.12 -13.14 -31.97
N GLY A 27 3.55 -14.31 -31.49
CA GLY A 27 3.48 -15.58 -32.23
C GLY A 27 4.43 -15.63 -33.43
N LEU A 28 5.44 -14.76 -33.46
CA LEU A 28 6.48 -14.76 -34.49
C LEU A 28 7.61 -15.72 -34.10
N PRO A 29 8.28 -16.36 -35.08
CA PRO A 29 9.38 -17.27 -34.79
C PRO A 29 10.53 -16.52 -34.10
N VAL A 30 11.13 -17.15 -33.10
CA VAL A 30 12.34 -16.65 -32.45
C VAL A 30 13.55 -16.90 -33.37
N GLU A 31 14.32 -15.85 -33.64
CA GLU A 31 15.43 -15.91 -34.60
C GLU A 31 16.78 -16.02 -33.89
N ASN A 32 16.95 -15.35 -32.75
CA ASN A 32 18.19 -15.38 -31.99
C ASN A 32 18.16 -16.44 -30.88
N ARG A 33 18.73 -17.61 -31.16
CA ARG A 33 18.77 -18.75 -30.22
C ARG A 33 19.46 -18.43 -28.89
N ARG A 34 20.54 -17.64 -28.90
CA ARG A 34 21.24 -17.25 -27.66
C ARG A 34 20.35 -16.38 -26.76
N ALA A 35 19.61 -15.46 -27.35
CA ALA A 35 18.62 -14.67 -26.63
C ALA A 35 17.47 -15.54 -26.13
N ALA A 36 16.97 -16.46 -26.95
CA ALA A 36 15.95 -17.45 -26.58
C ALA A 36 16.35 -18.30 -25.36
N ASP A 37 17.57 -18.82 -25.35
CA ASP A 37 18.09 -19.63 -24.24
C ASP A 37 18.20 -18.82 -22.95
N SER A 38 18.57 -17.54 -23.06
CA SER A 38 18.61 -16.63 -21.91
C SER A 38 17.20 -16.36 -21.35
N LEU A 39 16.21 -16.21 -22.23
CA LEU A 39 14.81 -16.03 -21.85
C LEU A 39 14.23 -17.30 -21.20
N ARG A 40 14.53 -18.49 -21.74
CA ARG A 40 14.20 -19.79 -21.11
C ARG A 40 14.82 -19.94 -19.73
N ALA A 41 16.10 -19.62 -19.58
CA ALA A 41 16.80 -19.68 -18.29
C ALA A 41 16.20 -18.70 -17.25
N ALA A 42 15.65 -17.57 -17.71
CA ALA A 42 14.90 -16.63 -16.87
C ALA A 42 13.45 -17.08 -16.61
N GLY A 43 12.98 -18.11 -17.31
CA GLY A 43 11.62 -18.64 -17.25
C GLY A 43 10.59 -17.84 -18.06
N LEU A 44 11.04 -16.94 -18.95
CA LEU A 44 10.16 -16.11 -19.79
C LEU A 44 9.58 -16.86 -20.99
N LEU A 45 10.33 -17.84 -21.52
CA LEU A 45 9.89 -18.75 -22.58
C LEU A 45 9.94 -20.20 -22.10
N ASP A 46 9.13 -21.06 -22.69
CA ASP A 46 9.23 -22.51 -22.57
C ASP A 46 10.11 -23.14 -23.65
N ASP A 47 10.12 -24.48 -23.71
CA ASP A 47 10.91 -25.26 -24.67
C ASP A 47 10.41 -25.11 -26.11
N GLU A 48 9.16 -24.65 -26.30
CA GLU A 48 8.54 -24.38 -27.61
C GLU A 48 8.67 -22.90 -28.03
N ASP A 49 9.52 -22.14 -27.34
CA ASP A 49 9.69 -20.69 -27.51
C ASP A 49 8.40 -19.87 -27.21
N ALA A 50 7.42 -20.45 -26.51
CA ALA A 50 6.19 -19.74 -26.15
C ALA A 50 6.33 -18.97 -24.82
N PRO A 51 5.70 -17.79 -24.68
CA PRO A 51 5.70 -17.04 -23.43
C PRO A 51 5.05 -17.83 -22.28
N THR A 52 5.65 -17.77 -21.10
CA THR A 52 5.11 -18.42 -19.90
C THR A 52 4.32 -17.44 -19.01
N GLU A 53 3.64 -17.99 -18.01
CA GLU A 53 2.95 -17.25 -16.95
C GLU A 53 3.88 -16.75 -15.82
N VAL A 54 5.19 -16.56 -16.10
CA VAL A 54 6.17 -16.17 -15.07
C VAL A 54 5.82 -14.87 -14.36
N PHE A 55 5.27 -13.89 -15.08
CA PHE A 55 4.84 -12.63 -14.47
C PHE A 55 3.67 -12.82 -13.51
N ALA A 56 2.64 -13.56 -13.91
CA ALA A 56 1.48 -13.85 -13.08
C ALA A 56 1.90 -14.61 -11.80
N ARG A 57 2.78 -15.62 -11.94
CA ARG A 57 3.35 -16.36 -10.80
C ARG A 57 4.14 -15.45 -9.86
N LEU A 58 5.04 -14.62 -10.40
CA LEU A 58 5.85 -13.70 -9.58
C LEU A 58 4.99 -12.67 -8.84
N LEU A 59 3.95 -12.15 -9.48
CA LEU A 59 2.99 -11.24 -8.84
C LEU A 59 2.14 -11.94 -7.77
N ALA A 60 1.83 -13.22 -7.93
CA ALA A 60 1.12 -14.00 -6.92
C ALA A 60 2.01 -14.37 -5.71
N GLU A 61 3.32 -14.57 -5.92
CA GLU A 61 4.30 -14.81 -4.84
C GLU A 61 4.50 -13.56 -3.95
N HIS A 62 4.37 -12.38 -4.54
CA HIS A 62 4.49 -11.10 -3.87
C HIS A 62 3.31 -10.20 -4.26
N PRO A 63 2.09 -10.48 -3.72
CA PRO A 63 0.94 -9.66 -4.02
C PRO A 63 1.28 -8.23 -3.64
N ALA A 64 0.99 -7.28 -4.55
CA ALA A 64 1.09 -5.88 -4.21
C ALA A 64 0.34 -5.66 -2.90
N GLU A 65 0.98 -4.99 -1.93
CA GLU A 65 0.32 -4.55 -0.69
C GLU A 65 -0.83 -3.63 -1.10
N THR A 66 -1.98 -4.23 -1.38
CA THR A 66 -3.21 -3.49 -1.61
C THR A 66 -3.50 -2.89 -0.26
N ARG A 67 -3.39 -1.56 -0.13
CA ARG A 67 -3.77 -0.88 1.11
C ARG A 67 -5.20 -1.32 1.44
N GLN A 68 -5.38 -2.03 2.55
CA GLN A 68 -6.69 -2.52 3.01
C GLN A 68 -7.15 -1.71 4.22
N GLY A 69 -8.45 -1.75 4.51
CA GLY A 69 -9.03 -1.06 5.68
C GLY A 69 -8.69 0.43 5.69
N VAL A 70 -8.12 0.88 6.80
CA VAL A 70 -7.70 2.26 7.08
C VAL A 70 -6.50 2.72 6.25
N ASP A 71 -5.60 1.81 5.83
CA ASP A 71 -4.36 2.19 5.12
C ASP A 71 -4.63 2.90 3.79
N ARG A 72 -5.82 2.70 3.21
CA ARG A 72 -6.28 3.40 1.99
C ARG A 72 -6.36 4.91 2.15
N TRP A 73 -6.52 5.36 3.38
CA TRP A 73 -6.73 6.75 3.76
C TRP A 73 -5.48 7.36 4.40
N LEU A 74 -4.39 6.57 4.47
CA LEU A 74 -3.14 6.97 5.08
C LEU A 74 -2.03 7.12 4.04
N ARG A 75 -1.23 8.17 4.22
CA ARG A 75 0.06 8.35 3.55
C ARG A 75 1.11 8.58 4.62
N GLU A 76 2.12 7.70 4.65
CA GLU A 76 3.22 7.77 5.63
C GLU A 76 2.72 7.80 7.09
N GLY A 77 1.63 7.06 7.37
CA GLY A 77 1.03 6.99 8.72
C GLY A 77 0.17 8.21 9.09
N ARG A 78 0.01 9.19 8.20
CA ARG A 78 -0.85 10.37 8.36
C ARG A 78 -2.11 10.25 7.53
N ILE A 79 -3.20 10.88 7.97
CA ILE A 79 -4.46 10.95 7.23
C ILE A 79 -4.25 11.77 5.96
N ASP A 80 -4.36 11.11 4.81
CA ASP A 80 -4.30 11.73 3.49
C ASP A 80 -5.69 12.20 3.04
N SER A 81 -6.74 11.44 3.37
CA SER A 81 -8.12 11.82 3.07
C SER A 81 -9.11 11.15 4.02
N TYR A 82 -10.28 11.76 4.21
CA TYR A 82 -11.34 11.19 5.03
C TYR A 82 -12.29 10.34 4.17
N PRO A 83 -12.66 9.12 4.60
CA PRO A 83 -13.62 8.29 3.90
C PRO A 83 -14.98 8.98 3.78
N ALA A 84 -15.65 8.84 2.63
CA ALA A 84 -17.02 9.34 2.46
C ALA A 84 -18.06 8.47 3.20
N LYS A 85 -17.81 7.16 3.30
CA LYS A 85 -18.72 6.22 3.97
C LYS A 85 -18.56 6.32 5.50
N PRO A 86 -19.65 6.54 6.26
CA PRO A 86 -19.58 6.72 7.72
C PRO A 86 -18.87 5.57 8.46
N ALA A 87 -19.15 4.31 8.10
CA ALA A 87 -18.51 3.15 8.74
C ALA A 87 -16.98 3.12 8.56
N GLN A 88 -16.49 3.46 7.36
CA GLN A 88 -15.06 3.53 7.08
C GLN A 88 -14.41 4.74 7.76
N ARG A 89 -15.14 5.85 7.86
CA ARG A 89 -14.68 7.02 8.61
C ARG A 89 -14.56 6.69 10.10
N LEU A 90 -15.54 6.00 10.67
CA LEU A 90 -15.48 5.53 12.06
C LEU A 90 -14.26 4.62 12.28
N GLU A 91 -14.03 3.64 11.41
CA GLU A 91 -12.86 2.74 11.46
C GLU A 91 -11.53 3.53 11.47
N LEU A 92 -11.40 4.54 10.61
CA LEU A 92 -10.23 5.43 10.60
C LEU A 92 -10.07 6.20 11.91
N LEU A 93 -11.16 6.75 12.45
CA LEU A 93 -11.15 7.54 13.68
C LEU A 93 -10.83 6.67 14.91
N GLU A 94 -11.35 5.44 14.97
CA GLU A 94 -11.00 4.44 16.00
C GLU A 94 -9.51 4.08 15.95
N TRP A 95 -8.96 3.92 14.73
CA TRP A 95 -7.53 3.68 14.53
C TRP A 95 -6.65 4.84 15.05
N VAL A 96 -7.09 6.09 14.84
CA VAL A 96 -6.40 7.29 15.37
C VAL A 96 -6.44 7.28 16.90
N VAL A 97 -7.63 7.17 17.50
CA VAL A 97 -7.79 7.25 18.96
C VAL A 97 -7.04 6.12 19.65
N GLY A 98 -7.06 4.90 19.09
CA GLY A 98 -6.31 3.77 19.64
C GLY A 98 -4.79 3.96 19.65
N ARG A 99 -4.24 4.88 18.84
CA ARG A 99 -2.81 5.21 18.81
C ARG A 99 -2.47 6.51 19.55
N ALA A 100 -3.38 7.47 19.52
CA ALA A 100 -3.18 8.77 20.14
C ALA A 100 -3.47 8.75 21.66
N LEU A 101 -4.41 7.89 22.11
CA LEU A 101 -4.89 7.88 23.48
C LEU A 101 -5.00 6.47 24.11
N SER A 102 -4.61 6.38 25.37
CA SER A 102 -4.97 5.35 26.32
C SER A 102 -6.44 5.47 26.75
N THR A 103 -7.04 4.37 27.19
CA THR A 103 -8.47 4.29 27.54
C THR A 103 -8.85 5.01 28.83
N THR A 104 -7.89 5.39 29.67
CA THR A 104 -8.16 5.95 31.01
C THR A 104 -7.57 7.33 31.24
N GLU A 105 -7.04 7.98 30.20
CA GLU A 105 -6.40 9.28 30.35
C GLU A 105 -7.33 10.45 30.04
N GLU A 106 -7.12 11.54 30.77
CA GLU A 106 -7.70 12.85 30.50
C GLU A 106 -6.58 13.78 30.04
N LEU A 107 -6.77 14.43 28.90
CA LEU A 107 -5.80 15.34 28.31
C LEU A 107 -6.38 16.74 28.24
N ASP A 108 -5.52 17.73 28.47
CA ASP A 108 -5.85 19.09 28.08
C ASP A 108 -5.81 19.25 26.55
N GLU A 109 -6.43 20.33 26.06
CA GLU A 109 -6.50 20.66 24.64
C GLU A 109 -5.12 20.69 23.96
N LYS A 110 -4.12 21.22 24.65
CA LYS A 110 -2.76 21.35 24.11
C LYS A 110 -2.12 19.97 23.93
N SER A 111 -2.15 19.13 24.95
CA SER A 111 -1.58 17.79 24.93
C SER A 111 -2.30 16.90 23.92
N LEU A 112 -3.63 17.00 23.84
CA LEU A 112 -4.40 16.31 22.81
C LEU A 112 -3.96 16.76 21.41
N GLY A 113 -3.83 18.07 21.21
CA GLY A 113 -3.44 18.64 19.92
C GLY A 113 -2.06 18.16 19.46
N GLU A 114 -1.08 18.15 20.35
CA GLU A 114 0.27 17.65 20.08
C GLU A 114 0.27 16.18 19.63
N ARG A 115 -0.55 15.33 20.28
CA ARG A 115 -0.66 13.91 19.90
C ARG A 115 -1.39 13.72 18.57
N LEU A 116 -2.44 14.49 18.33
CA LEU A 116 -3.20 14.42 17.07
C LEU A 116 -2.42 14.97 15.86
N ALA A 117 -1.47 15.88 16.08
CA ALA A 117 -0.62 16.46 15.02
C ALA A 117 0.28 15.41 14.32
N VAL A 118 0.49 14.25 14.95
CA VAL A 118 1.16 13.09 14.33
C VAL A 118 0.33 12.52 13.17
N PHE A 119 -1.00 12.68 13.19
CA PHE A 119 -1.92 12.06 12.23
C PHE A 119 -2.52 13.03 11.22
N SER A 120 -2.64 14.32 11.54
CA SER A 120 -3.23 15.31 10.63
C SER A 120 -2.68 16.71 10.88
N ASP A 121 -2.51 17.49 9.81
CA ASP A 121 -2.18 18.91 9.90
C ASP A 121 -3.39 19.73 10.36
N ASP A 122 -4.61 19.27 10.08
CA ASP A 122 -5.86 19.87 10.55
C ASP A 122 -6.35 19.18 11.83
N VAL A 123 -5.62 19.44 12.91
CA VAL A 123 -5.89 18.91 14.25
C VAL A 123 -7.27 19.31 14.76
N ALA A 124 -7.73 20.52 14.43
CA ALA A 124 -9.03 21.02 14.87
C ALA A 124 -10.18 20.22 14.25
N THR A 125 -10.12 19.94 12.94
CA THR A 125 -11.11 19.10 12.26
C THR A 125 -11.06 17.66 12.75
N LEU A 126 -9.86 17.08 12.90
CA LEU A 126 -9.72 15.72 13.41
C LEU A 126 -10.36 15.58 14.79
N ARG A 127 -10.05 16.50 15.70
CA ARG A 127 -10.63 16.52 17.05
C ARG A 127 -12.15 16.64 17.01
N ARG A 128 -12.71 17.51 16.16
CA ARG A 128 -14.16 17.64 16.01
C ARG A 128 -14.78 16.31 15.57
N TYR A 129 -14.20 15.63 14.59
CA TYR A 129 -14.71 14.32 14.15
C TYR A 129 -14.64 13.26 15.24
N LEU A 130 -13.61 13.27 16.08
CA LEU A 130 -13.50 12.34 17.20
C LEU A 130 -14.59 12.56 18.25
N VAL A 131 -14.93 13.82 18.55
CA VAL A 131 -16.04 14.16 19.45
C VAL A 131 -17.39 13.84 18.82
N ASP A 132 -17.59 14.21 17.54
CA ASP A 132 -18.84 13.94 16.81
C ASP A 132 -19.12 12.43 16.70
N ALA A 133 -18.07 11.61 16.57
CA ALA A 133 -18.17 10.15 16.54
C ALA A 133 -18.36 9.52 17.93
N GLY A 134 -18.33 10.30 19.01
CA GLY A 134 -18.44 9.80 20.39
C GLY A 134 -17.20 9.04 20.87
N LEU A 135 -16.07 9.17 20.18
CA LEU A 135 -14.79 8.55 20.55
C LEU A 135 -13.98 9.39 21.53
N LEU A 136 -14.33 10.67 21.65
CA LEU A 136 -13.84 11.56 22.69
C LEU A 136 -15.02 12.31 23.31
N THR A 137 -15.01 12.43 24.64
CA THR A 137 -15.86 13.35 25.38
C THR A 137 -15.08 14.61 25.71
N ARG A 138 -15.71 15.77 25.50
CA ARG A 138 -15.16 17.10 25.84
C ARG A 138 -15.78 17.56 27.17
N GLY A 139 -14.95 18.04 28.10
CA GLY A 139 -15.42 18.64 29.34
C GLY A 139 -16.22 19.92 29.11
N ASP A 140 -17.03 20.32 30.09
CA ASP A 140 -17.97 21.46 29.98
C ASP A 140 -17.26 22.80 29.69
N ASP A 141 -16.05 22.97 30.21
CA ASP A 141 -15.18 24.13 29.96
C ASP A 141 -14.46 24.07 28.61
N GLY A 142 -14.52 22.91 27.95
CA GLY A 142 -13.94 22.67 26.66
C GLY A 142 -12.44 22.44 26.61
N SER A 143 -11.78 22.46 27.77
CA SER A 143 -10.33 22.39 27.89
C SER A 143 -9.81 20.97 28.05
N ARG A 144 -10.70 20.02 28.39
CA ARG A 144 -10.35 18.63 28.70
C ARG A 144 -11.03 17.63 27.80
N TYR A 145 -10.32 16.56 27.49
CA TYR A 145 -10.77 15.48 26.62
C TYR A 145 -10.50 14.13 27.27
N ARG A 146 -11.45 13.22 27.13
CA ARG A 146 -11.37 11.83 27.59
C ARG A 146 -11.89 10.90 26.51
N ARG A 147 -11.32 9.70 26.40
CA ARG A 147 -11.86 8.63 25.56
C ARG A 147 -13.15 8.04 26.12
#